data_AF-A0A7C5J5C4-F1
#
_entry.id   AF-A0A7C5J5C4-F1
#
_cell.length_a   1.000
_cell.length_b   1.000
_cell.length_c   1.000
_cell.angle_alpha   90.00
_cell.angle_beta   90.00
_cell.angle_gamma   90.00
#
_symmetry.space_group_name_H-M   'P 1'
#
loop_
_entity.id
_entity.type
_entity.pdbx_description
1 polymer ?
#
loop_
_entity_poly.entity_id
_entity_poly.type
_entity_poly.pdbx_seq_one_letter_code
_entity_poly.pdbx_strand_id
1 'polypeptide(L)'
;MSVTACNMDMVHASSGHQVVGNAPSVCNTPAPPSPSPVPIPYPVFGNSMEGAKDPPTRVKIQGSEPITVGSCFKACHGNEPGTLKEVVSLNTGGACFLVMGAPTVFLQIGMAGITGSLAMMNKGAGG
;
A
#
# COMPACT_ATOMS: atom_id res chain seq x y z
N MET A 1 -10.37 20.86 1.55
CA MET A 1 -11.57 20.40 2.30
C MET A 1 -11.34 18.93 2.62
N SER A 2 -11.65 18.43 3.81
CA SER A 2 -11.56 16.97 4.04
C SER A 2 -12.90 16.33 3.71
N VAL A 3 -12.87 15.15 3.07
CA VAL A 3 -14.04 14.28 2.91
C VAL A 3 -13.85 13.11 3.86
N THR A 4 -14.81 12.92 4.76
CA THR A 4 -14.67 11.96 5.86
C THR A 4 -15.62 10.78 5.70
N ALA A 5 -15.17 9.59 6.10
CA ALA A 5 -16.00 8.41 6.31
C ALA A 5 -15.68 7.83 7.70
N CYS A 6 -16.72 7.50 8.48
CA CYS A 6 -16.55 7.04 9.87
C CYS A 6 -15.74 8.02 10.74
N ASN A 7 -15.92 9.33 10.53
CA ASN A 7 -15.15 10.41 11.18
C ASN A 7 -13.63 10.39 10.92
N MET A 8 -13.17 9.66 9.90
CA MET A 8 -11.77 9.63 9.45
C MET A 8 -11.66 10.13 8.02
N ASP A 9 -10.52 10.73 7.66
CA ASP A 9 -10.32 11.31 6.33
C ASP A 9 -10.23 10.20 5.27
N MET A 10 -10.91 10.39 4.15
CA MET A 10 -10.88 9.42 3.06
C MET A 10 -9.59 9.54 2.25
N VAL A 11 -9.03 8.39 1.91
CA VAL A 11 -7.80 8.28 1.13
C VAL A 11 -8.11 8.42 -0.35
N HIS A 12 -7.51 9.42 -0.99
CA HIS A 12 -7.54 9.63 -2.44
C HIS A 12 -6.20 10.17 -2.93
N ALA A 13 -5.94 10.16 -4.25
CA ALA A 13 -4.63 10.49 -4.78
C ALA A 13 -4.07 11.83 -4.27
N SER A 14 -4.89 12.89 -4.25
CA SER A 14 -4.51 14.23 -3.76
C SER A 14 -4.60 14.43 -2.24
N SER A 15 -4.90 13.39 -1.45
CA SER A 15 -5.12 13.51 -0.01
C SER A 15 -3.83 13.60 0.82
N GLY A 16 -2.67 13.31 0.23
CA GLY A 16 -1.38 13.35 0.92
C GLY A 16 -1.17 12.25 1.98
N HIS A 17 -2.00 11.21 1.99
CA HIS A 17 -1.88 10.13 2.96
C HIS A 17 -0.65 9.28 2.67
N GLN A 18 0.08 8.97 3.74
CA GLN A 18 1.08 7.92 3.75
C GLN A 18 0.49 6.68 4.40
N VAL A 19 0.89 5.52 3.89
CA VAL A 19 0.52 4.23 4.44
C VAL A 19 1.78 3.47 4.80
N VAL A 20 1.78 2.86 5.98
CA VAL A 20 2.88 1.99 6.44
C VAL A 20 2.32 0.58 6.56
N GLY A 21 3.12 -0.41 6.16
CA GLY A 21 2.72 -1.80 6.28
C GLY A 21 2.49 -2.22 7.72
N ASN A 22 1.45 -3.00 7.96
CA ASN A 22 1.22 -3.62 9.27
C ASN A 22 2.36 -4.58 9.68
N ALA A 23 3.07 -5.12 8.70
CA ALA A 23 4.29 -5.90 8.88
C ALA A 23 5.41 -5.32 8.02
N PRO A 24 6.69 -5.41 8.46
CA PRO A 24 7.82 -5.04 7.63
C PRO A 24 7.94 -5.98 6.44
N SER A 25 8.46 -5.46 5.32
CA SER A 25 8.76 -6.30 4.17
C SER A 25 10.05 -7.06 4.42
N VAL A 26 9.98 -8.40 4.51
CA VAL A 26 11.16 -9.22 4.80
C VAL A 26 11.84 -9.58 3.49
N CYS A 27 12.93 -8.90 3.17
CA CYS A 27 13.68 -9.13 1.93
C CYS A 27 14.94 -9.94 2.16
N ASN A 28 15.20 -10.83 1.20
CA ASN A 28 16.48 -11.51 1.09
C ASN A 28 17.53 -10.49 0.70
N THR A 29 18.46 -10.23 1.63
CA THR A 29 19.47 -9.20 1.47
C THR A 29 20.85 -9.84 1.39
N PRO A 30 21.63 -9.57 0.33
CA PRO A 30 23.03 -9.99 0.29
C PRO A 30 23.84 -9.32 1.40
N ALA A 31 24.50 -10.13 2.24
CA ALA A 31 25.38 -9.69 3.31
C ALA A 31 26.67 -10.53 3.32
N PRO A 32 27.85 -9.93 3.13
CA PRO A 32 29.14 -10.60 3.36
C PRO A 32 29.51 -10.63 4.85
N PRO A 33 30.22 -11.66 5.37
CA PRO A 33 30.43 -13.01 4.84
C PRO A 33 29.27 -13.99 5.20
N SER A 34 29.20 -15.10 4.44
CA SER A 34 28.19 -16.19 4.45
C SER A 34 27.60 -16.60 5.82
N PRO A 35 26.30 -17.00 5.90
CA PRO A 35 25.38 -17.35 4.81
C PRO A 35 24.50 -16.19 4.32
N SER A 36 24.63 -15.89 3.01
CA SER A 36 23.70 -15.06 2.25
C SER A 36 22.73 -15.95 1.48
N PRO A 37 21.44 -15.58 1.34
CA PRO A 37 20.83 -14.31 1.74
C PRO A 37 20.33 -14.29 3.19
N VAL A 38 20.40 -13.11 3.83
CA VAL A 38 19.83 -12.90 5.18
C VAL A 38 18.44 -12.28 5.04
N PRO A 39 17.39 -12.87 5.65
CA PRO A 39 16.07 -12.24 5.72
C PRO A 39 16.14 -11.00 6.64
N ILE A 40 16.03 -9.80 6.06
CA ILE A 40 16.07 -8.54 6.80
C ILE A 40 14.69 -7.85 6.71
N PRO A 41 14.10 -7.43 7.84
CA PRO A 41 12.85 -6.67 7.84
C PRO A 41 13.09 -5.21 7.46
N TYR A 42 12.46 -4.75 6.37
CA TYR A 42 12.48 -3.37 5.91
C TYR A 42 11.19 -2.63 6.29
N PRO A 43 11.28 -1.43 6.88
CA PRO A 43 10.13 -0.55 7.00
C PRO A 43 9.75 -0.06 5.61
N VAL A 44 8.52 -0.36 5.20
CA VAL A 44 8.00 0.00 3.88
C VAL A 44 6.81 0.94 3.99
N PHE A 45 6.77 1.94 3.12
CA PHE A 45 5.71 2.93 3.07
C PHE A 45 5.24 3.18 1.65
N GLY A 46 3.99 3.61 1.49
CA GLY A 46 3.39 4.02 0.23
C GLY A 46 2.80 5.42 0.36
N ASN A 47 2.63 6.10 -0.77
CA ASN A 47 2.12 7.47 -0.81
C ASN A 47 0.92 7.59 -1.75
N SER A 48 -0.19 8.18 -1.30
CA SER A 48 -1.39 8.36 -2.13
C SER A 48 -1.13 9.23 -3.35
N MET A 49 -0.21 10.20 -3.25
CA MET A 49 0.09 11.16 -4.32
C MET A 49 0.82 10.55 -5.51
N GLU A 50 1.37 9.34 -5.38
CA GLU A 50 1.93 8.58 -6.51
C GLU A 50 0.85 7.94 -7.40
N GLY A 51 -0.40 8.03 -6.96
CA GLY A 51 -1.57 7.52 -7.66
C GLY A 51 -2.03 6.16 -7.16
N ALA A 52 -3.21 5.79 -7.65
CA ALA A 52 -3.83 4.51 -7.39
C ALA A 52 -3.52 3.52 -8.53
N LYS A 53 -3.29 2.25 -8.19
CA LYS A 53 -3.36 1.14 -9.12
C LYS A 53 -4.75 0.52 -9.00
N ASP A 54 -5.37 0.25 -10.15
CA ASP A 54 -6.72 -0.30 -10.28
C ASP A 54 -7.81 0.49 -9.52
N PRO A 55 -7.89 1.84 -9.67
CA PRO A 55 -8.87 2.66 -8.96
C PRO A 55 -10.32 2.41 -9.40
N PRO A 56 -11.31 2.77 -8.56
CA PRO A 56 -12.71 2.84 -8.96
C PRO A 56 -12.92 3.75 -10.17
N THR A 57 -13.67 3.28 -11.17
CA THR A 57 -13.79 3.97 -12.47
C THR A 57 -14.82 5.09 -12.50
N ARG A 58 -15.83 5.06 -11.63
CA ARG A 58 -16.93 6.08 -11.65
C ARG A 58 -16.94 6.99 -10.43
N VAL A 59 -16.18 6.68 -9.39
CA VAL A 59 -16.18 7.45 -8.14
C VAL A 59 -14.93 8.31 -8.06
N LYS A 60 -15.11 9.58 -7.72
CA LYS A 60 -14.01 10.50 -7.44
C LYS A 60 -14.26 11.17 -6.09
N ILE A 61 -13.19 11.37 -5.32
CA ILE A 61 -13.21 12.17 -4.09
C ILE A 61 -12.37 13.40 -4.37
N GLN A 62 -12.99 14.58 -4.28
CA GLN A 62 -12.34 15.86 -4.63
C GLN A 62 -11.70 15.83 -6.03
N GLY A 63 -12.40 15.26 -7.01
CA GLY A 63 -11.92 15.14 -8.39
C GLY A 63 -10.79 14.13 -8.60
N SER A 64 -10.32 13.46 -7.54
CA SER A 64 -9.21 12.51 -7.57
C SER A 64 -9.67 11.07 -7.36
N GLU A 65 -8.85 10.13 -7.79
CA GLU A 65 -9.11 8.70 -7.65
C GLU A 65 -9.02 8.27 -6.17
N PRO A 66 -10.06 7.61 -5.63
CA PRO A 66 -10.03 7.10 -4.27
C PRO A 66 -9.22 5.81 -4.16
N ILE A 67 -8.62 5.58 -2.99
CA ILE A 67 -8.06 4.28 -2.61
C ILE A 67 -9.15 3.52 -1.85
N THR A 68 -9.33 2.24 -2.19
CA THR A 68 -10.30 1.33 -1.58
C THR A 68 -9.61 0.01 -1.29
N VAL A 69 -10.27 -0.91 -0.58
CA VAL A 69 -9.75 -2.28 -0.39
C VAL A 69 -9.59 -3.05 -1.72
N GLY A 70 -10.32 -2.67 -2.77
CA GLY A 70 -10.18 -3.27 -4.10
C GLY A 70 -9.14 -2.60 -5.00
N SER A 71 -8.56 -1.47 -4.58
CA SER A 71 -7.47 -0.78 -5.29
C SER A 71 -6.19 -0.76 -4.45
N CYS A 72 -5.09 -0.28 -5.03
CA CYS A 72 -3.80 -0.24 -4.35
C CYS A 72 -3.16 1.15 -4.48
N PHE A 73 -2.29 1.51 -3.54
CA PHE A 73 -1.25 2.49 -3.79
C PHE A 73 -0.28 1.92 -4.82
N LYS A 74 0.21 2.77 -5.71
CA LYS A 74 0.97 2.35 -6.88
C LYS A 74 2.25 1.58 -6.56
N ALA A 75 2.99 2.01 -5.54
CA ALA A 75 4.26 1.42 -5.13
C ALA A 75 4.48 1.53 -3.62
N CYS A 76 5.39 0.72 -3.10
CA CYS A 76 6.00 0.88 -1.78
C CYS A 76 7.47 1.28 -1.95
N HIS A 77 8.01 1.92 -0.91
CA HIS A 77 9.40 2.33 -0.83
C HIS A 77 10.02 1.89 0.49
N GLY A 78 11.33 1.70 0.51
CA GLY A 78 12.12 1.38 1.72
C GLY A 78 12.73 -0.02 1.72
N ASN A 79 12.35 -0.90 0.79
CA ASN A 79 12.88 -2.26 0.66
C ASN A 79 13.82 -2.46 -0.53
N GLU A 80 14.25 -1.37 -1.19
CA GLU A 80 15.17 -1.37 -2.33
C GLU A 80 16.53 -2.04 -2.03
N PRO A 81 17.09 -1.98 -0.80
CA PRO A 81 18.33 -2.70 -0.49
C PRO A 81 18.17 -4.23 -0.52
N GLY A 82 16.94 -4.74 -0.41
CA GLY A 82 16.59 -6.16 -0.52
C GLY A 82 16.60 -6.64 -1.98
N THR A 83 17.78 -6.67 -2.60
CA THR A 83 17.94 -6.94 -4.05
C THR A 83 17.51 -8.33 -4.50
N LEU A 84 17.41 -9.30 -3.57
CA LEU A 84 16.91 -10.64 -3.85
C LEU A 84 15.41 -10.80 -3.52
N LYS A 85 14.70 -9.67 -3.46
CA LYS A 85 13.24 -9.57 -3.29
C LYS A 85 12.74 -10.04 -1.93
N GLU A 86 11.49 -9.68 -1.66
CA GLU A 86 10.78 -10.15 -0.47
C GLU A 86 10.52 -11.67 -0.52
N VAL A 87 10.65 -12.31 0.65
CA VAL A 87 10.51 -13.75 0.83
C VAL A 87 9.13 -14.26 0.40
N VAL A 88 8.08 -13.47 0.61
CA VAL A 88 6.69 -13.87 0.35
C VAL A 88 6.22 -13.41 -1.02
N SER A 89 6.36 -12.12 -1.34
CA SER A 89 5.79 -11.54 -2.56
C SER A 89 6.66 -11.74 -3.80
N LEU A 90 7.93 -12.12 -3.63
CA LEU A 90 8.94 -12.18 -4.68
C LEU A 90 9.04 -10.87 -5.48
N ASN A 91 8.77 -9.75 -4.79
CA ASN A 91 8.78 -8.42 -5.35
C ASN A 91 9.62 -7.45 -4.50
N THR A 92 9.96 -6.31 -5.10
CA THR A 92 10.58 -5.15 -4.45
C THR A 92 9.91 -3.90 -5.01
N GLY A 93 9.50 -2.96 -4.16
CA GLY A 93 8.77 -1.77 -4.60
C GLY A 93 7.36 -2.04 -5.16
N GLY A 94 6.74 -3.18 -4.83
CA GLY A 94 5.41 -3.56 -5.28
C GLY A 94 4.28 -2.68 -4.73
N ALA A 95 3.08 -2.83 -5.28
CA ALA A 95 1.91 -2.06 -4.86
C ALA A 95 1.53 -2.31 -3.38
N CYS A 96 0.94 -1.31 -2.72
CA CYS A 96 0.42 -1.43 -1.36
C CYS A 96 -1.09 -1.55 -1.39
N PHE A 97 -1.68 -2.53 -0.70
CA PHE A 97 -3.13 -2.71 -0.69
C PHE A 97 -3.69 -2.58 0.72
N LEU A 98 -4.90 -2.03 0.81
CA LEU A 98 -5.63 -1.97 2.05
C LEU A 98 -6.31 -3.30 2.29
N VAL A 99 -6.14 -3.87 3.49
CA VAL A 99 -6.83 -5.08 3.94
C VAL A 99 -8.18 -4.73 4.56
N MET A 100 -8.27 -3.55 5.18
CA MET A 100 -9.49 -3.07 5.82
C MET A 100 -9.59 -1.55 5.64
N GLY A 101 -10.76 -1.09 5.22
CA GLY A 101 -11.12 0.31 5.11
C GLY A 101 -12.30 0.67 6.02
N ALA A 102 -13.12 1.62 5.60
CA ALA A 102 -14.37 1.99 6.28
C ALA A 102 -15.38 0.82 6.27
N PRO A 103 -15.83 0.31 7.42
CA PRO A 103 -16.68 -0.88 7.48
C PRO A 103 -18.09 -0.65 6.95
N THR A 104 -18.56 0.61 6.88
CA THR A 104 -19.92 0.98 6.47
C THR A 104 -19.98 1.76 5.17
N VAL A 105 -18.84 2.17 4.60
CA VAL A 105 -18.78 3.01 3.39
C VAL A 105 -18.04 2.26 2.29
N PHE A 106 -18.77 1.85 1.26
CA PHE A 106 -18.24 1.09 0.12
C PHE A 106 -18.23 1.94 -1.15
N LEU A 107 -17.13 1.89 -1.88
CA LEU A 107 -16.92 2.58 -3.15
C LEU A 107 -16.60 1.56 -4.24
N GLN A 108 -17.63 1.14 -4.98
CA GLN A 108 -17.54 0.15 -6.07
C GLN A 108 -16.85 -1.16 -5.67
N ILE A 109 -15.53 -1.21 -5.80
CA ILE A 109 -14.67 -2.38 -5.73
C ILE A 109 -14.23 -2.71 -4.30
N GLY A 110 -14.65 -1.94 -3.29
CA GLY A 110 -14.38 -2.29 -1.90
C GLY A 110 -14.75 -1.22 -0.89
N MET A 111 -14.37 -1.46 0.36
CA MET A 111 -14.48 -0.48 1.44
C MET A 111 -13.64 0.75 1.12
N ALA A 112 -14.14 1.94 1.44
CA ALA A 112 -13.40 3.19 1.26
C ALA A 112 -12.13 3.17 2.12
N GLY A 113 -10.99 3.52 1.53
CA GLY A 113 -9.79 3.77 2.31
C GLY A 113 -9.99 5.00 3.18
N ILE A 114 -9.68 4.87 4.46
CA ILE A 114 -9.72 5.95 5.45
C ILE A 114 -8.40 6.02 6.23
N THR A 115 -8.11 7.15 6.88
CA THR A 115 -6.97 7.25 7.80
C THR A 115 -6.98 6.08 8.80
N GLY A 116 -5.83 5.44 9.04
CA GLY A 116 -5.73 4.29 9.94
C GLY A 116 -6.18 2.95 9.34
N SER A 117 -6.53 2.91 8.05
CA SER A 117 -6.79 1.65 7.33
C SER A 117 -5.59 0.70 7.42
N LEU A 118 -5.86 -0.58 7.68
CA LEU A 118 -4.80 -1.59 7.74
C LEU A 118 -4.32 -1.90 6.33
N ALA A 119 -3.00 -1.94 6.14
CA ALA A 119 -2.39 -2.16 4.85
C ALA A 119 -1.33 -3.26 4.88
N MET A 120 -1.24 -3.96 3.76
CA MET A 120 -0.14 -4.86 3.42
C MET A 120 0.59 -4.28 2.21
N MET A 121 1.91 -4.46 2.21
CA MET A 121 2.80 -3.76 1.29
C MET A 121 3.45 -4.75 0.35
N ASN A 122 4.05 -4.21 -0.71
CA ASN A 122 4.87 -4.97 -1.64
C ASN A 122 4.16 -6.19 -2.25
N LYS A 123 2.93 -6.00 -2.74
CA LYS A 123 2.17 -7.07 -3.39
C LYS A 123 2.95 -7.66 -4.58
N GLY A 124 2.90 -8.97 -4.74
CA GLY A 124 3.55 -9.68 -5.84
C GLY A 124 2.98 -9.28 -7.21
N ALA A 125 3.81 -9.34 -8.25
CA ALA A 125 3.45 -8.87 -9.60
C ALA A 125 2.31 -9.67 -10.28
N GLY A 126 1.99 -10.87 -9.78
CA GLY A 126 0.93 -11.75 -10.30
C GLY A 126 -0.38 -11.74 -9.50
N GLY A 127 -0.54 -10.84 -8.53
CA GLY A 127 -1.68 -10.78 -7.62
C GLY A 127 -2.52 -9.53 -7.73
#